data_AF-A0A8S2WH82-F1
#
_entry.id   AF-A0A8S2WH82-F1
#
_cell.length_a   1.000
_cell.length_b   1.000
_cell.length_c   1.000
_cell.angle_alpha   90.00
_cell.angle_beta   90.00
_cell.angle_gamma   90.00
#
_symmetry.space_group_name_H-M   'P 1'
#
loop_
_entity.id
_entity.type
_entity.pdbx_description
1 polymer ?
#
loop_
_entity_poly.entity_id
_entity_poly.type
_entity_poly.pdbx_seq_one_letter_code
_entity_poly.pdbx_strand_id
1 'polypeptide(L)'
;RAFTDLKPGYVRLPDGNNLEGLTIPERFIWNNTVGPLENRTGRRGTWTGYNTLGFGLVELLSFVEDIGSTPVLVVYAGYSLDRQAVS
;
A
#
# COMPACT_ATOMS: atom_id res chain seq x y z
N ARG A 1 -13.26 8.42 -13.16
CA ARG A 1 -14.66 8.22 -13.60
C ARG A 1 -15.14 6.80 -13.32
N ALA A 2 -14.57 5.75 -13.95
CA ALA A 2 -15.01 4.36 -13.71
C ALA A 2 -15.17 3.96 -12.22
N PHE A 3 -14.20 4.29 -11.36
CA PHE A 3 -14.32 4.00 -9.91
C PHE A 3 -15.39 4.82 -9.18
N THR A 4 -15.60 6.07 -9.59
CA THR A 4 -16.65 6.94 -9.04
C THR A 4 -18.04 6.40 -9.37
N ASP A 5 -18.23 5.86 -10.58
CA ASP A 5 -19.52 5.36 -11.05
C ASP A 5 -19.99 4.13 -10.26
N LEU A 6 -19.05 3.36 -9.67
CA LEU A 6 -19.35 2.23 -8.79
C LEU A 6 -19.91 2.65 -7.43
N LYS A 7 -19.70 3.91 -7.01
CA LYS A 7 -20.12 4.46 -5.71
C LYS A 7 -19.73 3.56 -4.51
N PRO A 8 -18.45 3.19 -4.37
CA PRO A 8 -18.03 2.35 -3.25
C PRO A 8 -18.20 3.10 -1.92
N GLY A 9 -18.74 2.42 -0.91
CA GLY A 9 -18.79 2.99 0.45
C GLY A 9 -17.42 3.00 1.13
N TYR A 10 -16.62 1.98 0.85
CA TYR A 10 -15.30 1.78 1.45
C TYR A 10 -14.28 1.28 0.43
N VAL A 11 -13.01 1.67 0.62
CA VAL A 11 -11.86 1.11 -0.12
C VAL A 11 -10.80 0.67 0.88
N ARG A 12 -10.43 -0.62 0.83
CA ARG A 12 -9.34 -1.21 1.62
C ARG A 12 -7.99 -0.89 0.97
N LEU A 13 -7.05 -0.35 1.73
CA LEU A 13 -5.73 0.10 1.26
C LEU A 13 -4.65 -0.09 2.34
N PRO A 14 -3.34 -0.12 2.03
CA PRO A 14 -2.76 -0.06 0.68
C PRO A 14 -2.83 -1.39 -0.07
N ASP A 15 -2.91 -2.53 0.63
CA ASP A 15 -2.83 -3.83 -0.03
C ASP A 15 -3.31 -5.01 0.83
N GLY A 16 -3.31 -6.22 0.27
CA GLY A 16 -3.36 -7.51 0.97
C GLY A 16 -1.95 -8.06 1.16
N ASN A 17 -1.64 -9.19 0.52
CA ASN A 17 -0.33 -9.87 0.57
C ASN A 17 0.87 -8.91 0.42
N ASN A 18 0.75 -7.88 -0.45
CA ASN A 18 1.85 -6.97 -0.69
C ASN A 18 2.19 -6.11 0.55
N LEU A 19 1.24 -5.88 1.46
CA LEU A 19 1.47 -5.21 2.75
C LEU A 19 2.50 -5.99 3.56
N GLU A 20 2.37 -7.30 3.57
CA GLU A 20 3.15 -8.25 4.36
C GLU A 20 4.59 -8.37 3.84
N GLY A 21 4.77 -8.31 2.51
CA GLY A 21 6.05 -8.61 1.88
C GLY A 21 6.38 -10.10 1.94
N LEU A 22 7.40 -10.53 1.19
CA LEU A 22 7.92 -11.90 1.33
C LEU A 22 8.71 -12.01 2.64
N THR A 23 9.59 -11.05 2.91
CA THR A 23 10.37 -10.94 4.14
C THR A 23 10.00 -9.67 4.94
N ILE A 24 10.36 -9.62 6.23
CA ILE A 24 10.09 -8.45 7.09
C ILE A 24 10.68 -7.15 6.50
N PRO A 25 11.92 -7.12 5.95
CA PRO A 25 12.46 -5.92 5.30
C PRO A 25 11.70 -5.49 4.04
N GLU A 26 11.05 -6.43 3.36
CA GLU A 26 10.31 -6.18 2.11
C GLU A 26 8.85 -5.79 2.34
N ARG A 27 8.38 -5.74 3.59
CA ARG A 27 7.03 -5.27 3.93
C ARG A 27 6.75 -3.87 3.38
N PHE A 28 5.48 -3.51 3.30
CA PHE A 28 5.12 -2.13 3.02
C PHE A 28 5.46 -1.21 4.20
N ILE A 29 6.35 -0.24 3.97
CA ILE A 29 6.72 0.77 4.96
C ILE A 29 6.19 2.12 4.48
N TRP A 30 5.15 2.62 5.14
CA TRP A 30 4.36 3.75 4.65
C TRP A 30 5.15 5.06 4.53
N ASN A 31 6.12 5.30 5.42
CA ASN A 31 6.91 6.52 5.40
C ASN A 31 7.84 6.61 4.17
N ASN A 32 8.26 5.46 3.60
CA ASN A 32 9.03 5.41 2.36
C ASN A 32 8.21 5.76 1.12
N THR A 33 6.89 5.95 1.27
CA THR A 33 6.00 6.33 0.18
C THR A 33 5.59 7.79 0.24
N VAL A 34 6.21 8.60 1.11
CA VAL A 34 5.84 10.00 1.36
C VAL A 34 7.04 10.89 1.02
N GLY A 35 6.75 12.10 0.53
CA GLY A 35 7.77 13.06 0.11
C GLY A 35 8.12 12.96 -1.38
N PRO A 36 9.21 13.64 -1.82
CA PRO A 36 9.61 13.70 -3.22
C PRO A 36 9.85 12.32 -3.83
N LEU A 37 9.45 12.12 -5.09
CA LEU A 37 9.49 10.81 -5.76
C LEU A 37 10.91 10.24 -5.87
N GLU A 38 11.89 11.11 -6.10
CA GLU A 38 13.32 10.77 -6.19
C GLU A 38 13.89 10.19 -4.90
N ASN A 39 13.25 10.45 -3.75
CA ASN A 39 13.64 9.92 -2.44
C ASN A 39 12.94 8.59 -2.12
N ARG A 40 11.97 8.16 -2.93
CA ARG A 40 11.24 6.90 -2.74
C ARG A 40 12.02 5.77 -3.41
N THR A 41 12.74 4.97 -2.62
CA THR A 41 13.63 3.89 -3.11
C THR A 41 12.90 2.73 -3.77
N GLY A 42 11.58 2.64 -3.58
CA GLY A 42 10.78 1.50 -4.01
C GLY A 42 11.00 0.26 -3.16
N ARG A 43 10.38 -0.86 -3.55
CA ARG A 43 10.58 -2.17 -2.93
C ARG A 43 10.16 -3.30 -3.85
N ARG A 44 10.66 -4.51 -3.58
CA ARG A 44 10.13 -5.73 -4.21
C ARG A 44 8.68 -5.97 -3.73
N GLY A 45 7.77 -6.22 -4.67
CA GLY A 45 6.39 -6.62 -4.35
C GLY A 45 6.26 -8.13 -4.11
N THR A 46 5.10 -8.56 -3.61
CA THR A 46 4.77 -9.99 -3.47
C THR A 46 4.18 -10.59 -4.74
N TRP A 47 3.86 -9.75 -5.72
CA TRP A 47 3.47 -10.15 -7.07
C TRP A 47 4.65 -9.97 -8.04
N THR A 48 4.47 -10.32 -9.31
CA THR A 48 5.49 -10.07 -10.34
C THR A 48 5.70 -8.57 -10.53
N GLY A 49 6.76 -8.00 -9.96
CA GLY A 49 7.15 -6.61 -10.20
C GLY A 49 7.89 -5.92 -9.07
N TYR A 50 8.38 -4.72 -9.38
CA TYR A 50 8.98 -3.80 -8.42
C TYR A 50 8.03 -2.62 -8.18
N ASN A 51 7.74 -2.32 -6.92
CA ASN A 51 6.91 -1.18 -6.56
C ASN A 51 7.80 0.05 -6.46
N THR A 52 7.56 1.06 -7.30
CA THR A 52 8.28 2.36 -7.23
C THR A 52 7.84 3.20 -6.04
N LEU A 53 6.69 2.88 -5.42
CA LEU A 53 6.04 3.66 -4.36
C LEU A 53 5.63 5.09 -4.79
N GLY A 54 5.51 5.32 -6.11
CA GLY A 54 4.99 6.58 -6.65
C GLY A 54 3.51 6.82 -6.36
N PHE A 55 2.72 5.75 -6.27
CA PHE A 55 1.36 5.79 -5.74
C PHE A 55 1.38 5.31 -4.29
N GLY A 56 1.76 6.22 -3.40
CA GLY A 56 1.99 5.99 -1.98
C GLY A 56 0.76 6.26 -1.13
N LEU A 57 0.95 6.30 0.19
CA LEU A 57 -0.11 6.52 1.17
C LEU A 57 -0.92 7.79 0.89
N VAL A 58 -0.27 8.92 0.62
CA VAL A 58 -0.97 10.20 0.38
C VAL A 58 -1.77 10.12 -0.91
N GLU A 59 -1.17 9.63 -1.99
CA GLU A 59 -1.87 9.50 -3.27
C GLU A 59 -3.06 8.53 -3.20
N LEU A 60 -2.94 7.43 -2.44
CA LEU A 60 -4.03 6.49 -2.17
C LEU A 60 -5.18 7.12 -1.38
N LEU A 61 -4.87 7.89 -0.33
CA LEU A 61 -5.89 8.55 0.48
C LEU A 61 -6.63 9.62 -0.33
N SER A 62 -5.89 10.48 -1.06
CA SER A 62 -6.50 11.48 -1.94
C SER A 62 -7.35 10.85 -3.04
N PHE A 63 -6.91 9.72 -3.63
CA PHE A 63 -7.73 9.00 -4.60
C PHE A 63 -9.06 8.51 -4.01
N VAL A 64 -9.04 7.97 -2.78
CA VAL A 64 -10.26 7.50 -2.11
C VAL A 64 -11.21 8.65 -1.78
N GLU A 65 -10.67 9.79 -1.35
CA GLU A 65 -11.43 11.03 -1.15
C GLU A 65 -12.03 11.55 -2.46
N ASP A 66 -11.25 11.58 -3.55
CA ASP A 66 -11.67 12.06 -4.87
C ASP A 66 -12.82 11.25 -5.48
N ILE A 67 -12.90 9.94 -5.18
CA ILE A 67 -14.02 9.10 -5.62
C ILE A 67 -15.22 9.11 -4.65
N GLY A 68 -15.16 9.89 -3.56
CA GLY A 68 -16.22 10.02 -2.57
C GLY A 68 -16.41 8.79 -1.69
N SER A 69 -15.35 8.03 -1.41
CA SER A 69 -15.39 6.79 -0.61
C SER A 69 -14.66 6.98 0.72
N THR A 70 -14.86 6.05 1.66
CA THR A 70 -14.14 6.02 2.95
C THR A 70 -12.93 5.08 2.89
N PRO A 71 -11.73 5.50 3.30
CA PRO A 71 -10.57 4.61 3.35
C PRO A 71 -10.63 3.66 4.54
N VAL A 72 -10.27 2.39 4.33
CA VAL A 72 -10.01 1.40 5.38
C VAL A 72 -8.53 1.03 5.32
N LEU A 73 -7.74 1.70 6.16
CA LEU A 73 -6.30 1.54 6.21
C LEU A 73 -5.92 0.24 6.94
N VAL A 74 -5.11 -0.59 6.30
CA VAL A 74 -4.48 -1.75 6.92
C VAL A 74 -3.02 -1.45 7.28
N VAL A 75 -2.56 -2.06 8.37
CA VAL A 75 -1.22 -1.86 8.93
C VAL A 75 -0.50 -3.20 9.04
N TYR A 76 0.80 -3.20 8.81
CA TYR A 76 1.63 -4.39 8.95
C TYR A 76 1.58 -4.89 10.40
N ALA A 77 1.22 -6.16 10.59
CA ALA A 77 0.96 -6.76 11.90
C ALA A 77 2.08 -7.71 12.38
N GLY A 78 3.28 -7.61 11.80
CA GLY A 78 4.43 -8.39 12.26
C GLY A 78 4.62 -9.76 11.62
N TYR A 79 3.92 -10.07 10.52
CA TYR A 79 4.08 -11.32 9.77
C TYR A 79 4.33 -11.08 8.28
N SER A 80 5.25 -11.83 7.69
CA SER A 80 5.57 -11.80 6.25
C SER A 80 5.47 -13.20 5.63
N LEU A 81 5.19 -13.26 4.32
CA LEU A 81 4.71 -14.45 3.63
C LEU A 81 5.70 -15.62 3.62
N ASP A 82 7.01 -15.36 3.71
CA ASP A 82 8.04 -16.39 3.84
C ASP A 82 8.20 -16.90 5.29
N ARG A 83 7.07 -16.98 6.01
CA ARG A 83 6.96 -17.50 7.38
C ARG A 83 7.85 -16.77 8.39
N GLN A 84 8.04 -15.46 8.20
CA GLN A 84 8.76 -14.62 9.14
C GLN A 84 7.77 -13.89 10.05
N ALA A 85 8.02 -13.94 11.36
CA ALA A 85 7.26 -13.20 12.35
C ALA A 85 8.20 -12.36 13.21
N VAL A 86 7.76 -11.16 13.60
CA VAL A 86 8.43 -10.35 14.62
C VAL A 86 8.17 -11.00 15.97
N SER A 87 9.23 -11.41 16.66
CA SER A 87 9.20 -12.01 18.00
C SER A 87 9.19 -10.95 19.10
#